data_AF-A0A9Q1CBC3-F1
#
_entry.id   AF-A0A9Q1CBC3-F1
#
_cell.length_a   1.000
_cell.length_b   1.000
_cell.length_c   1.000
_cell.angle_alpha   90.00
_cell.angle_beta   90.00
_cell.angle_gamma   90.00
#
_symmetry.space_group_name_H-M   'P 1'
#
loop_
_entity.id
_entity.type
_entity.pdbx_description
1 polymer ?
#
loop_
_entity_poly.entity_id
_entity_poly.type
_entity_poly.pdbx_seq_one_letter_code
_entity_poly.pdbx_strand_id
1 'polypeptide(L)'
;MFCLNRGSDWQEPMETSHSWQDSQSSHFFWSKDEADEAQVEQIGVSACGATAVINVLKVLKLDHDVETINSAIHTRLRAEDAPLHEYLFSRALAGTVADDLIEGFKKVAGDKVYARFYHFFPKRKVNLIDWLREWMKMGVVPLMTLNLQRGVKAGEEIPDAWHHQMVFGVDADHVHLCNPIVACTPEILEEQLCSESVLKIRREDILSRIDSRCDLEGLNRHSDVRWSEMDVKGQVLKVLREEVSLSLPDTAYFQVLKKWLFASHICIPAEYKSGITLCCTTDNKEAYEKLKNSSDLPWL
;
A
#
# COMPACT_ATOMS: atom_id res chain seq x y z
N MET A 1 -13.42 -2.14 -11.16
CA MET A 1 -12.58 -2.72 -12.23
C MET A 1 -11.54 -1.67 -12.58
N PHE A 2 -10.36 -1.72 -11.95
CA PHE A 2 -9.29 -0.77 -12.25
C PHE A 2 -8.49 -1.32 -13.43
N CYS A 3 -8.88 -0.92 -14.65
CA CYS A 3 -8.03 -1.07 -15.81
C CYS A 3 -6.97 0.03 -15.75
N LEU A 4 -5.71 -0.34 -15.49
CA LEU A 4 -4.57 0.53 -15.79
C LEU A 4 -4.52 0.67 -17.32
N ASN A 5 -4.81 1.87 -17.80
CA ASN A 5 -4.88 2.19 -19.22
C ASN A 5 -3.49 1.99 -19.86
N ARG A 6 -3.43 1.16 -20.91
CA ARG A 6 -2.27 1.02 -21.80
C ARG A 6 -2.31 2.10 -22.88
N GLY A 7 -1.14 2.65 -23.18
CA GLY A 7 -0.83 3.46 -24.37
C GLY A 7 -0.77 4.96 -24.07
N SER A 8 0.18 5.75 -24.57
CA SER A 8 1.33 5.51 -25.45
C SER A 8 2.11 6.84 -25.47
N ASP A 9 3.42 6.81 -25.25
CA ASP A 9 4.45 7.68 -25.87
C ASP A 9 5.74 7.57 -25.05
N TRP A 10 6.52 6.53 -25.33
CA TRP A 10 7.92 6.46 -24.91
C TRP A 10 8.76 6.03 -26.10
N GLN A 11 9.65 6.91 -26.52
CA GLN A 11 10.67 6.63 -27.53
C GLN A 11 11.66 5.60 -26.94
N GLU A 12 11.89 4.52 -27.68
CA GLU A 12 12.91 3.51 -27.36
C GLU A 12 14.30 4.17 -27.25
N PRO A 13 15.04 3.99 -26.15
CA PRO A 13 16.48 4.24 -26.16
C PRO A 13 17.18 3.03 -26.79
N MET A 14 18.01 3.31 -27.79
CA MET A 14 18.90 2.36 -28.46
C MET A 14 19.59 1.41 -27.49
N GLU A 15 19.55 0.12 -27.82
CA GLU A 15 20.33 -0.95 -27.21
C GLU A 15 21.81 -0.55 -27.12
N THR A 16 22.29 -0.40 -25.90
CA THR A 16 23.73 -0.54 -25.62
C THR A 16 23.88 -1.75 -24.72
N SER A 17 24.33 -2.84 -25.33
CA SER A 17 24.78 -4.06 -24.67
C SER A 17 25.79 -3.72 -23.57
N HIS A 18 25.32 -3.60 -22.33
CA HIS A 18 26.15 -3.55 -21.15
C HIS A 18 26.10 -4.93 -20.51
N SER A 19 27.23 -5.64 -20.63
CA SER A 19 27.50 -6.84 -19.88
C SER A 19 27.30 -6.55 -18.38
N TRP A 20 26.34 -7.21 -17.75
CA TRP A 20 26.17 -7.20 -16.29
C TRP A 20 27.39 -7.86 -15.66
N GLN A 21 28.42 -7.06 -15.38
CA GLN A 21 29.48 -7.44 -14.45
C GLN A 21 28.89 -7.36 -13.04
N ASP A 22 29.00 -8.46 -12.30
CA ASP A 22 28.69 -8.61 -10.88
C ASP A 22 29.02 -7.33 -10.09
N SER A 23 28.00 -6.56 -9.73
CA SER A 23 28.15 -5.44 -8.82
C SER A 23 27.79 -5.91 -7.41
N GLN A 24 28.74 -5.82 -6.49
CA GLN A 24 28.57 -6.12 -5.06
C GLN A 24 27.49 -5.25 -4.35
N SER A 25 26.79 -4.39 -5.09
CA SER A 25 25.80 -3.40 -4.64
C SER A 25 24.35 -3.78 -4.93
N SER A 26 24.06 -4.96 -5.49
CA SER A 26 22.69 -5.40 -5.79
C SER A 26 22.35 -6.75 -5.17
N HIS A 27 21.06 -7.01 -4.98
CA HIS A 27 20.54 -8.32 -4.61
C HIS A 27 19.11 -8.50 -5.15
N PHE A 28 18.86 -9.62 -5.80
CA PHE A 28 17.57 -9.95 -6.42
C PHE A 28 17.17 -11.38 -6.09
N PHE A 29 15.93 -11.60 -5.69
CA PHE A 29 15.31 -12.93 -5.60
C PHE A 29 14.90 -13.44 -6.98
N TRP A 30 14.42 -12.53 -7.81
CA TRP A 30 14.06 -12.74 -9.20
C TRP A 30 14.72 -11.66 -10.05
N SER A 31 15.23 -12.03 -11.21
CA SER A 31 15.44 -11.08 -12.30
C SER A 31 14.11 -10.43 -12.70
N LYS A 32 14.15 -9.38 -13.51
CA LYS A 32 12.94 -8.73 -14.00
C LYS A 32 12.05 -9.70 -14.79
N ASP A 33 12.66 -10.52 -15.65
CA ASP A 33 11.93 -11.48 -16.49
C ASP A 33 11.35 -12.61 -15.62
N GLU A 34 12.12 -13.14 -14.67
CA GLU A 34 11.60 -14.12 -13.69
C GLU A 34 10.47 -13.54 -12.85
N ALA A 35 10.55 -12.26 -12.46
CA ALA A 35 9.48 -11.62 -11.70
C ALA A 35 8.21 -11.48 -12.55
N ASP A 36 8.34 -11.17 -13.85
CA ASP A 36 7.21 -11.03 -14.77
C ASP A 36 6.48 -12.36 -14.96
N GLU A 37 7.24 -13.46 -15.05
CA GLU A 37 6.72 -14.82 -15.16
C GLU A 37 6.18 -15.37 -13.82
N ALA A 38 6.87 -15.08 -12.70
CA ALA A 38 6.60 -15.71 -11.42
C ALA A 38 5.57 -14.95 -10.56
N GLN A 39 5.44 -13.62 -10.70
CA GLN A 39 4.50 -12.87 -9.88
C GLN A 39 3.06 -13.35 -10.12
N VAL A 40 2.25 -13.25 -9.08
CA VAL A 40 0.79 -13.32 -9.22
C VAL A 40 0.26 -11.89 -9.34
N GLU A 41 -0.50 -11.61 -10.39
CA GLU A 41 -1.27 -10.38 -10.50
C GLU A 41 -2.42 -10.39 -9.47
N GLN A 42 -2.93 -9.21 -9.13
CA GLN A 42 -3.96 -9.07 -8.10
C GLN A 42 -5.16 -10.01 -8.31
N ILE A 43 -5.40 -10.91 -7.35
CA ILE A 43 -6.36 -12.01 -7.47
C ILE A 43 -7.83 -11.62 -7.19
N GLY A 44 -8.07 -10.35 -6.84
CA GLY A 44 -9.40 -9.84 -6.51
C GLY A 44 -9.39 -8.42 -5.95
N VAL A 45 -10.57 -7.81 -5.82
CA VAL A 45 -10.72 -6.48 -5.20
C VAL A 45 -10.22 -6.52 -3.76
N SER A 46 -9.38 -5.54 -3.38
CA SER A 46 -8.75 -5.45 -2.05
C SER A 46 -7.83 -6.63 -1.67
N ALA A 47 -7.52 -7.53 -2.61
CA ALA A 47 -6.71 -8.73 -2.36
C ALA A 47 -5.18 -8.50 -2.50
N CYS A 48 -4.70 -7.25 -2.46
CA CYS A 48 -3.28 -6.95 -2.59
C CYS A 48 -2.42 -7.65 -1.53
N GLY A 49 -2.93 -7.78 -0.30
CA GLY A 49 -2.26 -8.51 0.78
C GLY A 49 -2.09 -10.00 0.49
N ALA A 50 -3.15 -10.67 0.05
CA ALA A 50 -3.10 -12.08 -0.33
C ALA A 50 -2.15 -12.32 -1.51
N THR A 51 -2.20 -11.46 -2.54
CA THR A 51 -1.27 -11.50 -3.66
C THR A 51 0.18 -11.31 -3.23
N ALA A 52 0.46 -10.36 -2.35
CA ALA A 52 1.82 -10.15 -1.83
C ALA A 52 2.33 -11.36 -1.04
N VAL A 53 1.46 -11.99 -0.23
CA VAL A 53 1.79 -13.23 0.50
C VAL A 53 2.11 -14.38 -0.44
N ILE A 54 1.34 -14.55 -1.53
CA ILE A 54 1.64 -15.56 -2.56
C ILE A 54 3.05 -15.35 -3.12
N ASN A 55 3.40 -14.12 -3.50
CA ASN A 55 4.71 -13.82 -4.06
C ASN A 55 5.84 -14.10 -3.06
N VAL A 56 5.66 -13.75 -1.77
CA VAL A 56 6.64 -14.07 -0.72
C VAL A 56 6.82 -15.58 -0.57
N LEU A 57 5.73 -16.34 -0.53
CA LEU A 57 5.78 -17.80 -0.39
C LEU A 57 6.48 -18.48 -1.58
N LYS A 58 6.30 -17.95 -2.81
CA LYS A 58 7.04 -18.38 -4.00
C LYS A 58 8.54 -18.20 -3.86
N VAL A 59 8.99 -17.04 -3.41
CA VAL A 59 10.43 -16.78 -3.16
C VAL A 59 10.97 -17.71 -2.07
N LEU A 60 10.18 -17.95 -1.02
CA LEU A 60 10.54 -18.86 0.08
C LEU A 60 10.43 -20.36 -0.29
N LYS A 61 9.98 -20.69 -1.52
CA LYS A 61 9.77 -22.07 -2.01
C LYS A 61 8.77 -22.86 -1.16
N LEU A 62 7.73 -22.17 -0.68
CA LEU A 62 6.65 -22.71 0.12
C LEU A 62 5.31 -22.48 -0.60
N ASP A 63 5.22 -22.94 -1.85
CA ASP A 63 4.05 -22.71 -2.68
C ASP A 63 2.81 -23.40 -2.12
N HIS A 64 1.71 -22.64 -2.09
CA HIS A 64 0.36 -23.11 -1.80
C HIS A 64 -0.58 -22.60 -2.87
N ASP A 65 -1.74 -23.26 -3.02
CA ASP A 65 -2.74 -22.80 -3.97
C ASP A 65 -3.32 -21.43 -3.55
N VAL A 66 -3.75 -20.67 -4.55
CA VAL A 66 -4.24 -19.30 -4.40
C VAL A 66 -5.48 -19.24 -3.49
N GLU A 67 -6.34 -20.25 -3.52
CA GLU A 67 -7.58 -20.30 -2.74
C GLU A 67 -7.30 -20.50 -1.24
N THR A 68 -6.36 -21.40 -0.92
CA THR A 68 -5.87 -21.61 0.45
C THR A 68 -5.28 -20.32 1.02
N ILE A 69 -4.45 -19.60 0.25
CA ILE A 69 -3.87 -18.34 0.73
C ILE A 69 -4.95 -17.26 0.88
N ASN A 70 -5.82 -17.11 -0.11
CA ASN A 70 -6.88 -16.09 -0.08
C ASN A 70 -7.87 -16.30 1.08
N SER A 71 -8.17 -17.56 1.43
CA SER A 71 -9.04 -17.88 2.58
C SER A 71 -8.34 -17.72 3.94
N ALA A 72 -7.01 -17.87 3.99
CA ALA A 72 -6.23 -17.67 5.21
C ALA A 72 -6.02 -16.19 5.55
N ILE A 73 -5.99 -15.32 4.54
CA ILE A 73 -5.76 -13.89 4.68
C ILE A 73 -7.07 -13.15 4.95
N HIS A 74 -7.16 -12.48 6.10
CA HIS A 74 -8.37 -11.77 6.50
C HIS A 74 -8.54 -10.45 5.73
N THR A 75 -9.05 -10.53 4.51
CA THR A 75 -9.32 -9.37 3.66
C THR A 75 -10.71 -8.80 3.96
N ARG A 76 -10.75 -7.57 4.49
CA ARG A 76 -11.99 -6.83 4.74
C ARG A 76 -12.43 -6.11 3.46
N LEU A 77 -13.71 -6.17 3.14
CA LEU A 77 -14.25 -5.52 1.94
C LEU A 77 -14.87 -4.16 2.26
N ARG A 78 -14.92 -3.31 1.24
CA ARG A 78 -15.61 -2.01 1.27
C ARG A 78 -17.11 -2.25 1.23
N ALA A 79 -17.88 -1.51 2.03
CA ALA A 79 -19.33 -1.54 1.99
C ALA A 79 -19.83 -0.55 0.91
N GLU A 80 -19.59 -0.87 -0.36
CA GLU A 80 -19.76 0.07 -1.49
C GLU A 80 -21.17 0.68 -1.59
N ASP A 81 -22.20 -0.11 -1.25
CA ASP A 81 -23.61 0.27 -1.34
C ASP A 81 -24.19 0.86 -0.03
N ALA A 82 -23.36 0.96 1.02
CA ALA A 82 -23.78 1.42 2.33
C ALA A 82 -23.96 2.96 2.36
N PRO A 83 -24.76 3.48 3.32
CA PRO A 83 -24.85 4.92 3.56
C PRO A 83 -23.48 5.52 3.87
N LEU A 84 -23.32 6.83 3.64
CA LEU A 84 -22.03 7.51 3.69
C LEU A 84 -21.19 7.18 4.93
N HIS A 85 -21.76 7.23 6.14
CA HIS A 85 -20.99 6.97 7.37
C HIS A 85 -20.50 5.53 7.46
N GLU A 86 -21.35 4.54 7.15
CA GLU A 86 -20.96 3.12 7.11
C GLU A 86 -19.94 2.83 6.01
N TYR A 87 -20.10 3.45 4.84
CA TYR A 87 -19.11 3.38 3.76
C TYR A 87 -17.75 3.87 4.25
N LEU A 88 -17.69 5.08 4.84
CA LEU A 88 -16.44 5.64 5.36
C LEU A 88 -15.82 4.78 6.46
N PHE A 89 -16.62 4.20 7.36
CA PHE A 89 -16.14 3.25 8.38
C PHE A 89 -15.53 2.00 7.73
N SER A 90 -16.21 1.42 6.74
CA SER A 90 -15.68 0.28 6.00
C SER A 90 -14.38 0.62 5.26
N ARG A 91 -14.26 1.84 4.71
CA ARG A 91 -13.08 2.32 4.01
C ARG A 91 -11.86 2.43 4.92
N ALA A 92 -12.04 2.83 6.18
CA ALA A 92 -10.97 2.90 7.17
C ALA A 92 -10.37 1.51 7.49
N LEU A 93 -11.16 0.45 7.33
CA LEU A 93 -10.78 -0.93 7.65
C LEU A 93 -10.47 -1.81 6.42
N ALA A 94 -10.89 -1.40 5.22
CA ALA A 94 -10.86 -2.25 4.04
C ALA A 94 -9.44 -2.70 3.64
N GLY A 95 -9.35 -3.94 3.15
CA GLY A 95 -8.14 -4.66 2.79
C GLY A 95 -7.55 -5.43 3.98
N THR A 96 -6.23 -5.39 4.14
CA THR A 96 -5.48 -6.22 5.11
C THR A 96 -4.42 -5.37 5.79
N VAL A 97 -4.14 -5.59 7.07
CA VAL A 97 -3.01 -4.96 7.77
C VAL A 97 -1.85 -5.93 7.96
N ALA A 98 -0.69 -5.44 8.35
CA ALA A 98 0.51 -6.27 8.52
C ALA A 98 0.29 -7.48 9.45
N ASP A 99 -0.49 -7.30 10.53
CA ASP A 99 -0.83 -8.39 11.44
C ASP A 99 -1.67 -9.48 10.76
N ASP A 100 -2.60 -9.13 9.87
CA ASP A 100 -3.35 -10.11 9.06
C ASP A 100 -2.42 -10.92 8.16
N LEU A 101 -1.38 -10.27 7.61
CA LEU A 101 -0.40 -10.94 6.76
C LEU A 101 0.46 -11.91 7.56
N ILE A 102 0.93 -11.50 8.74
CA ILE A 102 1.72 -12.35 9.65
C ILE A 102 0.89 -13.56 10.11
N GLU A 103 -0.36 -13.34 10.51
CA GLU A 103 -1.27 -14.43 10.87
C GLU A 103 -1.56 -15.34 9.66
N GLY A 104 -1.70 -14.75 8.47
CA GLY A 104 -1.86 -15.46 7.21
C GLY A 104 -0.70 -16.40 6.89
N PHE A 105 0.55 -15.92 6.99
CA PHE A 105 1.73 -16.77 6.83
C PHE A 105 1.69 -17.95 7.81
N LYS A 106 1.33 -17.70 9.07
CA LYS A 106 1.21 -18.76 10.09
C LYS A 106 0.10 -19.76 9.76
N LYS A 107 -1.06 -19.31 9.27
CA LYS A 107 -2.17 -20.19 8.87
C LYS A 107 -1.82 -21.08 7.68
N VAL A 108 -1.11 -20.54 6.70
CA VAL A 108 -0.77 -21.24 5.45
C VAL A 108 0.45 -22.16 5.63
N ALA A 109 1.54 -21.63 6.19
CA ALA A 109 2.83 -22.31 6.25
C ALA A 109 3.16 -22.86 7.65
N GLY A 110 2.31 -22.65 8.66
CA GLY A 110 2.57 -23.06 10.04
C GLY A 110 3.79 -22.37 10.62
N ASP A 111 4.61 -23.12 11.36
CA ASP A 111 5.86 -22.63 11.94
C ASP A 111 7.02 -22.55 10.93
N LYS A 112 6.80 -22.82 9.63
CA LYS A 112 7.87 -22.79 8.61
C LYS A 112 8.29 -21.38 8.22
N VAL A 113 7.43 -20.39 8.42
CA VAL A 113 7.68 -18.98 8.10
C VAL A 113 7.62 -18.16 9.37
N TYR A 114 8.66 -17.36 9.58
CA TYR A 114 8.65 -16.31 10.60
C TYR A 114 8.57 -14.96 9.91
N ALA A 115 7.65 -14.13 10.37
CA ALA A 115 7.42 -12.79 9.85
C ALA A 115 7.40 -11.77 10.98
N ARG A 116 7.97 -10.58 10.72
CA ARG A 116 7.98 -9.47 11.69
C ARG A 116 7.82 -8.14 10.97
N PHE A 117 6.89 -7.32 11.46
CA PHE A 117 6.64 -5.99 10.95
C PHE A 117 7.54 -4.94 11.61
N TYR A 118 8.06 -4.02 10.80
CA TYR A 118 8.81 -2.84 11.21
C TYR A 118 8.03 -1.60 10.78
N HIS A 119 7.65 -0.78 11.75
CA HIS A 119 6.90 0.44 11.49
C HIS A 119 7.84 1.59 11.12
N PHE A 120 7.60 2.24 9.97
CA PHE A 120 8.48 3.30 9.45
C PHE A 120 8.00 4.72 9.81
N PHE A 121 6.85 4.84 10.47
CA PHE A 121 6.34 6.10 10.98
C PHE A 121 6.42 6.19 12.53
N PRO A 122 6.70 7.37 13.12
CA PRO A 122 7.34 8.52 12.47
C PRO A 122 8.75 8.17 11.92
N LYS A 123 9.36 9.13 11.21
CA LYS A 123 10.57 8.93 10.42
C LYS A 123 11.67 8.20 11.20
N ARG A 124 12.26 7.19 10.56
CA ARG A 124 13.32 6.34 11.13
C ARG A 124 14.68 6.71 10.57
N LYS A 125 15.73 6.49 11.35
CA LYS A 125 17.12 6.69 10.94
C LYS A 125 17.65 5.44 10.26
N VAL A 126 17.23 5.20 9.02
CA VAL A 126 17.64 4.02 8.25
C VAL A 126 17.95 4.41 6.81
N ASN A 127 19.00 3.84 6.22
CA ASN A 127 19.16 3.84 4.76
C ASN A 127 18.35 2.66 4.21
N LEU A 128 17.28 2.95 3.47
CA LEU A 128 16.32 1.93 3.05
C LEU A 128 16.97 0.85 2.17
N ILE A 129 17.77 1.25 1.18
CA ILE A 129 18.40 0.32 0.24
C ILE A 129 19.37 -0.60 0.97
N ASP A 130 20.29 -0.04 1.77
CA ASP A 130 21.28 -0.82 2.49
C ASP A 130 20.61 -1.78 3.48
N TRP A 131 19.59 -1.30 4.19
CA TRP A 131 18.85 -2.10 5.15
C TRP A 131 18.12 -3.28 4.48
N LEU A 132 17.43 -3.04 3.36
CA LEU A 132 16.79 -4.11 2.59
C LEU A 132 17.82 -5.11 2.06
N ARG A 133 18.90 -4.62 1.46
CA ARG A 133 19.94 -5.47 0.86
C ARG A 133 20.54 -6.43 1.87
N GLU A 134 20.84 -5.96 3.08
CA GLU A 134 21.44 -6.80 4.13
C GLU A 134 20.49 -7.89 4.62
N TRP A 135 19.19 -7.64 4.68
CA TRP A 135 18.19 -8.68 4.97
C TRP A 135 18.03 -9.65 3.82
N MET A 136 17.93 -9.14 2.59
CA MET A 136 17.71 -9.97 1.41
C MET A 136 18.87 -10.92 1.12
N LYS A 137 20.12 -10.49 1.31
CA LYS A 137 21.32 -11.36 1.25
C LYS A 137 21.23 -12.57 2.17
N MET A 138 20.51 -12.45 3.29
CA MET A 138 20.28 -13.54 4.23
C MET A 138 19.09 -14.43 3.84
N GLY A 139 18.44 -14.19 2.70
CA GLY A 139 17.23 -14.89 2.29
C GLY A 139 15.95 -14.39 2.96
N VAL A 140 15.96 -13.20 3.56
CA VAL A 140 14.77 -12.57 4.16
C VAL A 140 14.03 -11.75 3.10
N VAL A 141 12.77 -12.09 2.85
CA VAL A 141 11.93 -11.49 1.83
C VAL A 141 11.13 -10.32 2.42
N PRO A 142 11.32 -9.07 1.94
CA PRO A 142 10.56 -7.92 2.40
C PRO A 142 9.21 -7.79 1.70
N LEU A 143 8.18 -7.45 2.47
CA LEU A 143 6.85 -7.09 2.00
C LEU A 143 6.51 -5.70 2.56
N MET A 144 6.33 -4.73 1.68
CA MET A 144 6.02 -3.34 2.04
C MET A 144 4.52 -3.13 2.17
N THR A 145 4.11 -2.42 3.21
CA THR A 145 2.78 -1.82 3.37
C THR A 145 2.91 -0.31 3.12
N LEU A 146 2.43 0.13 1.95
CA LEU A 146 2.66 1.47 1.40
C LEU A 146 1.39 2.30 1.41
N ASN A 147 1.50 3.57 1.79
CA ASN A 147 0.45 4.55 1.51
C ASN A 147 0.71 5.22 0.16
N LEU A 148 0.08 4.73 -0.91
CA LEU A 148 0.28 5.25 -2.26
C LEU A 148 -0.28 6.68 -2.45
N GLN A 149 -0.97 7.22 -1.44
CA GLN A 149 -1.49 8.61 -1.44
C GLN A 149 -0.44 9.66 -1.04
N ARG A 150 0.79 9.19 -0.78
CA ARG A 150 2.00 9.95 -0.44
C ARG A 150 3.01 9.81 -1.58
N GLY A 151 3.93 10.77 -1.74
CA GLY A 151 4.88 10.75 -2.86
C GLY A 151 4.26 11.05 -4.23
N VAL A 152 3.01 11.51 -4.29
CA VAL A 152 2.30 11.84 -5.53
C VAL A 152 2.70 13.25 -5.99
N LYS A 153 3.15 13.39 -7.24
CA LYS A 153 3.58 14.71 -7.75
C LYS A 153 2.38 15.63 -7.93
N ALA A 154 2.64 16.94 -7.85
CA ALA A 154 1.59 17.93 -8.06
C ALA A 154 0.95 17.78 -9.45
N GLY A 155 -0.38 17.66 -9.50
CA GLY A 155 -1.15 17.48 -10.72
C GLY A 155 -1.42 16.03 -11.12
N GLU A 156 -0.76 15.06 -10.49
CA GLU A 156 -1.04 13.63 -10.69
C GLU A 156 -2.27 13.19 -9.87
N GLU A 157 -2.94 12.14 -10.34
CA GLU A 157 -4.08 11.55 -9.63
C GLU A 157 -3.59 10.86 -8.35
N ILE A 158 -4.22 11.17 -7.22
CA ILE A 158 -3.93 10.50 -5.95
C ILE A 158 -4.53 9.08 -6.00
N PRO A 159 -3.71 8.02 -5.85
CA PRO A 159 -4.22 6.65 -5.79
C PRO A 159 -5.25 6.49 -4.67
N ASP A 160 -6.25 5.62 -4.87
CA ASP A 160 -7.31 5.39 -3.87
C ASP A 160 -7.03 4.17 -2.98
N ALA A 161 -5.78 4.02 -2.51
CA ALA A 161 -5.37 2.79 -1.82
C ALA A 161 -4.13 2.94 -0.93
N TRP A 162 -4.17 2.16 0.16
CA TRP A 162 -2.98 1.53 0.73
C TRP A 162 -2.70 0.23 -0.03
N HIS A 163 -1.44 -0.16 -0.17
CA HIS A 163 -1.06 -1.30 -1.00
C HIS A 163 0.03 -2.15 -0.36
N HIS A 164 0.00 -3.45 -0.63
CA HIS A 164 1.01 -4.40 -0.20
C HIS A 164 1.80 -4.89 -1.39
N GLN A 165 3.12 -4.77 -1.34
CA GLN A 165 4.01 -5.17 -2.43
C GLN A 165 5.24 -5.88 -1.90
N MET A 166 5.57 -7.02 -2.48
CA MET A 166 6.82 -7.71 -2.18
C MET A 166 7.98 -7.00 -2.90
N VAL A 167 9.10 -6.86 -2.19
CA VAL A 167 10.38 -6.46 -2.77
C VAL A 167 11.05 -7.70 -3.36
N PHE A 168 11.19 -7.74 -4.68
CA PHE A 168 11.89 -8.84 -5.36
C PHE A 168 13.36 -8.52 -5.63
N GLY A 169 13.77 -7.25 -5.52
CA GLY A 169 15.15 -6.85 -5.76
C GLY A 169 15.51 -5.47 -5.23
N VAL A 170 16.80 -5.23 -5.07
CA VAL A 170 17.39 -3.93 -4.75
C VAL A 170 18.68 -3.76 -5.53
N ASP A 171 18.91 -2.58 -6.08
CA ASP A 171 20.19 -2.19 -6.68
C ASP A 171 20.83 -1.00 -5.93
N ALA A 172 21.66 -0.21 -6.60
CA ALA A 172 22.30 0.94 -5.98
C ALA A 172 21.32 2.10 -5.74
N ASP A 173 20.31 2.24 -6.60
CA ASP A 173 19.47 3.43 -6.71
C ASP A 173 17.97 3.10 -6.58
N HIS A 174 17.57 1.84 -6.72
CA HIS A 174 16.17 1.44 -6.76
C HIS A 174 15.85 0.24 -5.87
N VAL A 175 14.61 0.24 -5.41
CA VAL A 175 13.92 -0.92 -4.85
C VAL A 175 12.92 -1.43 -5.88
N HIS A 176 12.97 -2.72 -6.18
CA HIS A 176 12.15 -3.37 -7.19
C HIS A 176 11.01 -4.14 -6.52
N LEU A 177 9.78 -3.73 -6.85
CA LEU A 177 8.54 -4.24 -6.27
C LEU A 177 7.77 -5.03 -7.32
N CYS A 178 7.00 -6.04 -6.91
CA CYS A 178 6.05 -6.74 -7.80
C CYS A 178 4.59 -6.41 -7.45
N ASN A 179 3.70 -6.77 -8.37
CA ASN A 179 2.26 -6.49 -8.34
C ASN A 179 1.91 -4.99 -8.07
N PRO A 180 2.20 -4.09 -9.04
CA PRO A 180 2.85 -4.33 -10.34
C PRO A 180 4.38 -4.37 -10.26
N ILE A 181 5.05 -4.86 -11.32
CA ILE A 181 6.51 -4.75 -11.45
C ILE A 181 6.90 -3.29 -11.66
N VAL A 182 7.63 -2.73 -10.70
CA VAL A 182 8.09 -1.34 -10.73
C VAL A 182 9.43 -1.20 -10.00
N ALA A 183 10.28 -0.31 -10.51
CA ALA A 183 11.47 0.16 -9.82
C ALA A 183 11.16 1.53 -9.21
N CYS A 184 11.31 1.67 -7.90
CA CYS A 184 11.04 2.91 -7.17
C CYS A 184 12.31 3.43 -6.51
N THR A 185 12.50 4.74 -6.52
CA THR A 185 13.60 5.37 -5.78
C THR A 185 13.27 5.41 -4.28
N PRO A 186 14.29 5.42 -3.40
CA PRO A 186 14.08 5.50 -1.95
C PRO A 186 13.30 6.74 -1.53
N GLU A 187 13.44 7.87 -2.21
CA GLU A 187 12.76 9.11 -1.84
C GLU A 187 11.24 8.97 -1.93
N ILE A 188 10.74 8.36 -3.01
CA ILE A 188 9.30 8.11 -3.19
C ILE A 188 8.82 7.09 -2.15
N LEU A 189 9.58 6.01 -1.95
CA LEU A 189 9.20 4.96 -1.00
C LEU A 189 9.24 5.46 0.45
N GLU A 190 10.19 6.32 0.81
CA GLU A 190 10.26 6.92 2.15
C GLU A 190 9.02 7.74 2.45
N GLU A 191 8.49 8.50 1.49
CA GLU A 191 7.22 9.22 1.68
C GLU A 191 6.02 8.29 1.90
N GLN A 192 6.02 7.13 1.24
CA GLN A 192 4.94 6.14 1.34
C GLN A 192 5.07 5.24 2.58
N LEU A 193 6.30 4.93 3.00
CA LEU A 193 6.64 4.11 4.18
C LEU A 193 6.62 4.92 5.48
N CYS A 194 6.89 6.22 5.42
CA CYS A 194 6.79 7.13 6.57
C CYS A 194 5.49 7.95 6.48
N SER A 195 4.35 7.26 6.56
CA SER A 195 3.02 7.88 6.54
C SER A 195 2.28 7.66 7.86
N GLU A 196 1.52 8.66 8.28
CA GLU A 196 0.47 8.46 9.27
C GLU A 196 -0.57 7.44 8.76
N SER A 197 -1.24 6.79 9.70
CA SER A 197 -2.38 5.90 9.47
C SER A 197 -3.64 6.68 9.06
N VAL A 198 -3.58 7.30 7.88
CA VAL A 198 -4.62 8.16 7.30
C VAL A 198 -4.93 7.71 5.88
N LEU A 199 -6.21 7.75 5.52
CA LEU A 199 -6.71 7.50 4.17
C LEU A 199 -7.44 8.76 3.66
N LYS A 200 -7.07 9.22 2.47
CA LYS A 200 -7.77 10.25 1.72
C LYS A 200 -8.91 9.61 0.95
N ILE A 201 -10.12 10.16 1.09
CA ILE A 201 -11.33 9.75 0.36
C ILE A 201 -11.70 10.87 -0.61
N ARG A 202 -11.94 10.51 -1.87
CA ARG A 202 -12.29 11.44 -2.94
C ARG A 202 -13.59 12.18 -2.65
N ARG A 203 -13.68 13.43 -3.09
CA ARG A 203 -14.90 14.24 -3.01
C ARG A 203 -16.09 13.52 -3.65
N GLU A 204 -15.87 12.90 -4.80
CA GLU A 204 -16.89 12.22 -5.60
C GLU A 204 -17.49 11.03 -4.84
N ASP A 205 -16.71 10.33 -4.04
CA ASP A 205 -17.18 9.23 -3.18
C ASP A 205 -18.16 9.72 -2.10
N ILE A 206 -17.94 10.95 -1.61
CA ILE A 206 -18.83 11.60 -0.65
C ILE A 206 -20.13 12.01 -1.35
N LEU A 207 -20.00 12.77 -2.45
CA LEU A 207 -21.15 13.36 -3.16
C LEU A 207 -22.07 12.29 -3.76
N SER A 208 -21.52 11.19 -4.26
CA SER A 208 -22.30 10.07 -4.81
C SER A 208 -23.16 9.34 -3.77
N ARG A 209 -22.92 9.56 -2.48
CA ARG A 209 -23.62 8.90 -1.36
C ARG A 209 -24.49 9.86 -0.54
N ILE A 210 -24.78 11.03 -1.07
CA ILE A 210 -25.71 11.99 -0.47
C ILE A 210 -27.12 11.67 -0.92
N ASP A 211 -27.80 10.86 -0.13
CA ASP A 211 -29.20 10.50 -0.32
C ASP A 211 -29.98 10.57 1.01
N SER A 212 -31.23 10.11 1.00
CA SER A 212 -32.11 10.09 2.19
C SER A 212 -31.62 9.18 3.32
N ARG A 213 -30.64 8.30 3.07
CA ARG A 213 -30.02 7.41 4.06
C ARG A 213 -28.78 8.03 4.71
N CYS A 214 -28.33 9.20 4.23
CA CYS A 214 -27.14 9.87 4.74
C CYS A 214 -27.37 10.40 6.17
N ASP A 215 -26.88 9.65 7.16
CA ASP A 215 -26.80 10.09 8.56
C ASP A 215 -25.39 10.60 8.89
N LEU A 216 -25.24 11.93 8.97
CA LEU A 216 -23.98 12.57 9.37
C LEU A 216 -23.71 12.50 10.87
N GLU A 217 -24.73 12.30 11.71
CA GLU A 217 -24.51 12.05 13.14
C GLU A 217 -23.91 10.67 13.37
N GLY A 218 -24.06 9.75 12.42
CA GLY A 218 -23.36 8.46 12.39
C GLY A 218 -21.86 8.61 12.60
N LEU A 219 -21.23 9.60 11.96
CA LEU A 219 -19.79 9.86 12.05
C LEU A 219 -19.32 10.19 13.48
N ASN A 220 -20.17 10.81 14.29
CA ASN A 220 -19.86 11.15 15.69
C ASN A 220 -19.96 9.94 16.63
N ARG A 221 -20.61 8.86 16.20
CA ARG A 221 -20.83 7.65 17.00
C ARG A 221 -19.73 6.61 16.83
N HIS A 222 -18.69 6.90 16.04
CA HIS A 222 -17.57 5.98 15.85
C HIS A 222 -16.76 5.84 17.14
N SER A 223 -16.33 4.61 17.46
CA SER A 223 -15.61 4.31 18.71
C SER A 223 -14.16 4.79 18.71
N ASP A 224 -13.53 4.83 17.54
CA ASP A 224 -12.18 5.36 17.38
C ASP A 224 -12.18 6.89 17.48
N VAL A 225 -11.52 7.39 18.53
CA VAL A 225 -11.35 8.81 18.89
C VAL A 225 -10.76 9.64 17.74
N ARG A 226 -9.92 9.03 16.88
CA ARG A 226 -9.29 9.73 15.75
C ARG A 226 -10.32 10.33 14.78
N TRP A 227 -11.52 9.77 14.67
CA TRP A 227 -12.59 10.33 13.84
C TRP A 227 -13.02 11.71 14.30
N SER A 228 -13.08 11.91 15.63
CA SER A 228 -13.41 13.19 16.24
C SER A 228 -12.22 14.15 16.21
N GLU A 229 -11.00 13.68 16.47
CA GLU A 229 -9.77 14.50 16.44
C GLU A 229 -9.48 15.05 15.04
N MET A 230 -9.77 14.26 14.00
CA MET A 230 -9.62 14.68 12.60
C MET A 230 -10.81 15.49 12.07
N ASP A 231 -11.84 15.74 12.89
CA ASP A 231 -13.09 16.42 12.49
C ASP A 231 -13.65 15.88 11.15
N VAL A 232 -13.74 14.55 11.02
CA VAL A 232 -14.19 13.91 9.76
C VAL A 232 -15.57 14.43 9.34
N LYS A 233 -16.47 14.62 10.31
CA LYS A 233 -17.80 15.21 10.07
C LYS A 233 -17.69 16.63 9.52
N GLY A 234 -16.86 17.50 10.10
CA GLY A 234 -16.66 18.86 9.61
C GLY A 234 -16.06 18.90 8.21
N GLN A 235 -15.16 17.98 7.88
CA GLN A 235 -14.62 17.80 6.52
C GLN A 235 -15.72 17.43 5.52
N VAL A 236 -16.59 16.47 5.85
CA VAL A 236 -17.76 16.11 5.00
C VAL A 236 -18.70 17.31 4.84
N LEU A 237 -19.06 18.00 5.92
CA LEU A 237 -19.91 19.19 5.86
C LEU A 237 -19.29 20.31 5.02
N LYS A 238 -17.96 20.45 4.98
CA LYS A 238 -17.27 21.38 4.09
C LYS A 238 -17.49 20.99 2.63
N VAL A 239 -17.29 19.73 2.25
CA VAL A 239 -17.55 19.23 0.89
C VAL A 239 -18.99 19.52 0.45
N LEU A 240 -19.97 19.26 1.32
CA LEU A 240 -21.39 19.53 1.03
C LEU A 240 -21.68 21.01 0.87
N ARG A 241 -21.14 21.87 1.75
CA ARG A 241 -21.31 23.31 1.65
C ARG A 241 -20.71 23.86 0.35
N GLU A 242 -19.53 23.39 -0.04
CA GLU A 242 -18.90 23.78 -1.31
C GLU A 242 -19.76 23.38 -2.53
N GLU A 243 -20.46 22.24 -2.46
CA GLU A 243 -21.34 21.80 -3.55
C GLU A 243 -22.60 22.67 -3.67
N VAL A 244 -23.17 23.11 -2.55
CA VAL A 244 -24.41 23.90 -2.53
C VAL A 244 -24.17 25.40 -2.71
N SER A 245 -23.04 25.93 -2.21
CA SER A 245 -22.82 27.39 -2.12
C SER A 245 -22.47 28.07 -3.44
N LEU A 246 -22.20 27.30 -4.49
CA LEU A 246 -21.68 27.82 -5.75
C LEU A 246 -22.48 27.22 -6.92
N SER A 247 -23.58 27.90 -7.27
CA SER A 247 -24.26 27.77 -8.57
C SER A 247 -23.38 28.34 -9.68
N LEU A 248 -22.17 27.79 -9.84
CA LEU A 248 -21.27 28.18 -10.92
C LEU A 248 -21.80 27.59 -12.22
N PRO A 249 -21.76 28.35 -13.33
CA PRO A 249 -22.09 27.82 -14.65
C PRO A 249 -21.27 26.57 -14.95
N ASP A 250 -21.88 25.53 -15.52
CA ASP A 250 -21.19 24.30 -15.92
C ASP A 250 -20.37 24.52 -17.20
N THR A 251 -19.32 25.33 -17.09
CA THR A 251 -18.36 25.57 -18.16
C THR A 251 -17.01 24.94 -17.80
N ALA A 252 -16.23 24.59 -18.82
CA ALA A 252 -14.88 24.03 -18.63
C ALA A 252 -13.99 24.92 -17.73
N TYR A 253 -14.14 26.25 -17.83
CA TYR A 253 -13.42 27.20 -16.98
C TYR A 253 -13.78 27.05 -15.50
N PHE A 254 -15.07 26.97 -15.17
CA PHE A 254 -15.52 26.80 -13.79
C PHE A 254 -15.23 25.42 -13.24
N GLN A 255 -15.20 24.38 -14.07
CA GLN A 255 -14.77 23.04 -13.64
C GLN A 255 -13.28 23.02 -13.24
N VAL A 256 -12.42 23.75 -13.95
CA VAL A 256 -11.02 23.94 -13.54
C VAL A 256 -10.96 24.74 -12.23
N LEU A 257 -11.68 25.86 -12.13
CA LEU A 257 -11.70 26.67 -10.91
C LEU A 257 -12.20 25.89 -9.68
N LYS A 258 -13.22 25.03 -9.86
CA LYS A 258 -13.76 24.13 -8.83
C LYS A 258 -12.67 23.19 -8.29
N LYS A 259 -11.87 22.58 -9.19
CA LYS A 259 -10.74 21.72 -8.79
C LYS A 259 -9.65 22.46 -7.99
N TRP A 260 -9.46 23.76 -8.22
CA TRP A 260 -8.48 24.57 -7.51
C TRP A 260 -8.99 25.11 -6.16
N LEU A 261 -10.27 25.47 -6.07
CA LEU A 261 -10.83 26.11 -4.88
C LEU A 261 -11.35 25.12 -3.84
N PHE A 262 -11.84 23.95 -4.26
CA PHE A 262 -12.58 23.05 -3.37
C PHE A 262 -11.70 21.93 -2.82
N ALA A 263 -12.13 21.37 -1.70
CA ALA A 263 -11.54 20.16 -1.17
C ALA A 263 -11.75 19.01 -2.18
N SER A 264 -10.65 18.47 -2.70
CA SER A 264 -10.67 17.29 -3.58
C SER A 264 -10.81 15.99 -2.80
N HIS A 265 -10.42 15.98 -1.53
CA HIS A 265 -10.47 14.82 -0.65
C HIS A 265 -10.81 15.23 0.79
N ILE A 266 -11.37 14.30 1.56
CA ILE A 266 -11.36 14.31 3.02
C ILE A 266 -10.31 13.32 3.53
N CYS A 267 -9.83 13.50 4.75
CA CYS A 267 -8.95 12.56 5.44
C CYS A 267 -9.73 11.83 6.53
N ILE A 268 -9.63 10.50 6.56
CA ILE A 268 -10.16 9.65 7.62
C ILE A 268 -9.04 8.81 8.25
N PRO A 269 -9.22 8.32 9.50
CA PRO A 269 -8.29 7.34 10.06
C PRO A 269 -8.24 6.08 9.20
N ALA A 270 -7.06 5.45 9.13
CA ALA A 270 -6.87 4.14 8.53
C ALA A 270 -6.37 3.15 9.59
N GLU A 271 -6.69 1.87 9.40
CA GLU A 271 -6.16 0.78 10.23
C GLU A 271 -4.70 0.43 9.87
N TYR A 272 -4.30 0.76 8.63
CA TYR A 272 -2.95 0.50 8.13
C TYR A 272 -1.88 1.26 8.91
N LYS A 273 -0.73 0.60 9.04
CA LYS A 273 0.54 1.20 9.47
C LYS A 273 1.55 1.05 8.34
N SER A 274 2.24 2.13 7.98
CA SER A 274 3.22 2.09 6.89
C SER A 274 4.53 1.48 7.37
N GLY A 275 5.05 0.52 6.62
CA GLY A 275 6.23 -0.20 7.06
C GLY A 275 6.53 -1.44 6.25
N ILE A 276 7.39 -2.29 6.79
CA ILE A 276 7.92 -3.45 6.08
C ILE A 276 7.79 -4.68 6.96
N THR A 277 7.09 -5.70 6.46
CA THR A 277 7.09 -7.04 7.04
C THR A 277 8.24 -7.82 6.42
N LEU A 278 9.22 -8.21 7.24
CA LEU A 278 10.30 -9.09 6.84
C LEU A 278 9.90 -10.55 7.10
N CYS A 279 10.07 -11.41 6.10
CA CYS A 279 9.67 -12.82 6.15
C CYS A 279 10.85 -13.74 5.84
N CYS A 280 11.01 -14.83 6.59
CA CYS A 280 12.05 -15.84 6.32
C CYS A 280 11.57 -17.23 6.66
N THR A 281 12.22 -18.25 6.10
CA THR A 281 12.00 -19.62 6.54
C THR A 281 12.67 -19.86 7.89
N THR A 282 12.05 -20.64 8.77
CA THR A 282 12.65 -21.04 10.05
C THR A 282 13.81 -22.03 9.89
N ASP A 283 13.90 -22.68 8.73
CA ASP A 283 15.01 -23.56 8.37
C ASP A 283 16.32 -22.76 8.16
N ASN A 284 16.21 -21.50 7.73
CA ASN A 284 17.34 -20.57 7.71
C ASN A 284 17.59 -20.00 9.11
N LYS A 285 18.25 -20.81 9.96
CA LYS A 285 18.47 -20.50 11.38
C LYS A 285 19.16 -19.16 11.62
N GLU A 286 20.12 -18.78 10.77
CA GLU A 286 20.84 -17.52 10.90
C GLU A 286 19.90 -16.32 10.69
N ALA A 287 19.16 -16.32 9.57
CA ALA A 287 18.19 -15.28 9.26
C ALA A 287 17.07 -15.23 10.30
N TYR A 288 16.53 -16.38 10.68
CA TYR A 288 15.47 -16.51 11.68
C TYR A 288 15.90 -15.92 13.03
N GLU A 289 17.03 -16.35 13.58
CA GLU A 289 17.48 -15.85 14.88
C GLU A 289 17.83 -14.36 14.83
N LYS A 290 18.45 -13.88 13.75
CA LYS A 290 18.73 -12.45 13.59
C LYS A 290 17.45 -11.62 13.49
N LEU A 291 16.47 -12.06 12.69
CA LEU A 291 15.21 -11.36 12.52
C LEU A 291 14.39 -11.33 13.82
N LYS A 292 14.31 -12.48 14.50
CA LYS A 292 13.65 -12.63 15.80
C LYS A 292 14.24 -11.74 16.88
N ASN A 293 15.57 -11.68 16.98
CA ASN A 293 16.27 -10.95 18.05
C ASN A 293 16.65 -9.50 17.67
N SER A 294 16.39 -9.06 16.45
CA SER A 294 16.70 -7.68 16.03
C SER A 294 15.90 -6.64 16.85
N SER A 295 16.48 -5.47 17.07
CA SER A 295 15.77 -4.33 17.65
C SER A 295 14.79 -3.74 16.64
N ASP A 296 13.86 -2.91 17.13
CA ASP A 296 13.09 -2.03 16.24
C ASP A 296 14.00 -0.99 15.56
N LEU A 297 13.48 -0.30 14.55
CA LEU A 297 14.20 0.72 13.81
C LEU A 297 14.48 1.95 14.69
N PRO A 298 15.72 2.50 14.65
CA PRO A 298 16.07 3.66 15.46
C PRO A 298 15.26 4.89 15.04
N TRP A 299 14.83 5.66 16.03
CA TRP A 299 14.19 6.96 15.83
C TRP A 299 15.18 7.96 15.25
N LEU A 300 14.72 8.86 14.38
CA LEU A 300 15.50 10.01 13.92
C LEU A 300 15.67 11.04 15.05
#